data_AF-A0A8S2MR58-F1
#
_entry.id   AF-A0A8S2MR58-F1
#
_cell.length_a   1.000
_cell.length_b   1.000
_cell.length_c   1.000
_cell.angle_alpha   90.00
_cell.angle_beta   90.00
_cell.angle_gamma   90.00
#
_symmetry.space_group_name_H-M   'P 1'
#
loop_
_entity.id
_entity.type
_entity.pdbx_description
1 polymer ?
#
loop_
_entity_poly.entity_id
_entity_poly.type
_entity_poly.pdbx_seq_one_letter_code
_entity_poly.pdbx_strand_id
1 'polypeptide(L)'
;MGQQVAKLATVDFSIQFVGWIISTLFHTEKFYDLTGSLTFIALTYLSLNNSRRYLRQNVQSTCVFVWALRLGAYLFYRILQTGKDARFDEIRDSPVKLFGVWMMQGVWVLITLLPTIYVNRQRIDRKITTTDYLGWSIWLFGFLFEIIADGQKYAFKNNPANRDKFIDSGLWSISRHPNYFGEICAWSGLYISSSHMLQGFEHLCALSPIFVTLMISFLSGIPPQERSAMKRFGGNPAYRFYRSTTPIL
;
A
#
# COMPACT_ATOMS: atom_id res chain seq x y z
N MET A 1 25.63 6.55 -0.52
CA MET A 1 24.14 6.43 -0.60
C MET A 1 23.69 5.42 -1.66
N GLY A 2 24.21 5.51 -2.89
CA GLY A 2 23.65 4.82 -4.06
C GLY A 2 23.76 3.29 -4.13
N GLN A 3 24.85 2.67 -3.66
CA GLN A 3 25.09 1.25 -3.97
C GLN A 3 24.05 0.27 -3.38
N GLN A 4 23.61 0.44 -2.13
CA GLN A 4 22.61 -0.46 -1.53
C GLN A 4 21.21 -0.24 -2.13
N VAL A 5 20.82 1.03 -2.32
CA VAL A 5 19.54 1.38 -2.93
C VAL A 5 19.49 0.90 -4.38
N ALA A 6 20.58 1.06 -5.14
CA ALA A 6 20.68 0.55 -6.50
C ALA A 6 20.54 -0.98 -6.55
N LYS A 7 21.20 -1.72 -5.65
CA LYS A 7 21.04 -3.19 -5.56
C LYS A 7 19.59 -3.58 -5.28
N LEU A 8 18.92 -2.92 -4.33
CA LEU A 8 17.51 -3.20 -4.01
C LEU A 8 16.60 -2.84 -5.19
N ALA A 9 16.83 -1.71 -5.85
CA ALA A 9 16.11 -1.33 -7.06
C ALA A 9 16.30 -2.36 -8.19
N THR A 10 17.51 -2.85 -8.41
CA THR A 10 17.76 -3.91 -9.40
C THR A 10 16.96 -5.17 -9.07
N VAL A 11 16.93 -5.59 -7.80
CA VAL A 11 16.13 -6.75 -7.37
C VAL A 11 14.64 -6.50 -7.59
N ASP A 12 14.13 -5.33 -7.20
CA ASP A 12 12.73 -4.92 -7.40
C ASP A 12 12.33 -5.00 -8.87
N PHE A 13 13.00 -4.24 -9.73
CA PHE A 13 12.69 -4.20 -11.15
C PHE A 13 12.90 -5.54 -11.85
N SER A 14 13.81 -6.39 -11.37
CA SER A 14 13.95 -7.76 -11.87
C SER A 14 12.72 -8.61 -11.53
N ILE A 15 12.21 -8.51 -10.29
CA ILE A 15 10.98 -9.20 -9.88
C ILE A 15 9.80 -8.70 -10.72
N GLN A 16 9.66 -7.38 -10.90
CA GLN A 16 8.58 -6.81 -11.73
C GLN A 16 8.68 -7.24 -13.19
N PHE A 17 9.89 -7.30 -13.74
CA PHE A 17 10.13 -7.71 -15.12
C PHE A 17 9.77 -9.19 -15.33
N VAL A 18 10.15 -10.07 -14.40
CA VAL A 18 9.76 -11.48 -14.42
C VAL A 18 8.24 -11.62 -14.28
N GLY A 19 7.63 -10.87 -13.36
CA GLY A 19 6.18 -10.81 -13.20
C GLY A 19 5.45 -10.39 -14.47
N TRP A 20 5.98 -9.38 -15.18
CA TRP A 20 5.47 -8.94 -16.47
C TRP A 20 5.57 -10.02 -17.56
N ILE A 21 6.71 -10.73 -17.66
CA ILE A 21 6.88 -11.83 -18.62
C ILE A 21 5.83 -12.91 -18.36
N ILE A 22 5.71 -13.37 -17.11
CA ILE A 22 4.73 -14.39 -16.72
C ILE A 22 3.30 -13.90 -17.03
N SER A 23 2.97 -12.68 -16.64
CA SER A 23 1.65 -12.07 -16.86
C SER A 23 1.28 -12.00 -18.34
N THR A 24 2.25 -11.66 -19.20
CA THR A 24 2.07 -11.56 -20.65
C THR A 24 1.94 -12.94 -21.29
N LEU A 25 2.79 -13.90 -20.92
CA LEU A 25 2.77 -15.26 -21.50
C LEU A 25 1.49 -16.02 -21.14
N PHE A 26 0.99 -15.85 -19.92
CA PHE A 26 -0.20 -16.55 -19.42
C PHE A 26 -1.48 -15.72 -19.49
N HIS A 27 -1.44 -14.51 -20.07
CA HIS A 27 -2.55 -13.57 -20.12
C HIS A 27 -3.27 -13.42 -18.77
N THR A 28 -2.49 -13.28 -17.68
CA THR A 28 -3.01 -13.31 -16.31
C THR A 28 -2.46 -12.19 -15.44
N GLU A 29 -3.35 -11.57 -14.70
CA GLU A 29 -3.12 -10.53 -13.71
C GLU A 29 -3.13 -11.06 -12.27
N LYS A 30 -3.48 -12.34 -12.09
CA LYS A 30 -3.78 -12.93 -10.77
C LYS A 30 -2.64 -12.79 -9.76
N PHE A 31 -1.41 -12.76 -10.26
CA PHE A 31 -0.21 -12.68 -9.43
C PHE A 31 0.23 -11.24 -9.15
N TYR A 32 -0.38 -10.22 -9.77
CA TYR A 32 0.09 -8.84 -9.68
C TYR A 32 0.17 -8.33 -8.23
N ASP A 33 -0.92 -8.43 -7.48
CA ASP A 33 -0.96 -7.96 -6.08
C ASP A 33 -0.07 -8.82 -5.15
N LEU A 34 0.04 -10.13 -5.43
CA LEU A 34 0.89 -11.05 -4.68
C LEU A 34 2.37 -10.73 -4.89
N THR A 35 2.80 -10.54 -6.14
CA THR A 35 4.18 -10.18 -6.47
C THR A 35 4.58 -8.87 -5.81
N GLY A 36 3.70 -7.86 -5.79
CA GLY A 36 3.98 -6.60 -5.09
C GLY A 36 4.24 -6.80 -3.61
N SER A 37 3.37 -7.57 -2.95
CA SER A 37 3.51 -7.88 -1.52
C SER A 37 4.79 -8.69 -1.22
N LEU A 38 5.11 -9.68 -2.07
CA LEU A 38 6.36 -10.44 -1.97
C LEU A 38 7.58 -9.56 -2.20
N THR A 39 7.49 -8.55 -3.06
CA THR A 39 8.59 -7.61 -3.31
C THR A 39 8.84 -6.72 -2.09
N PHE A 40 7.78 -6.22 -1.44
CA PHE A 40 7.91 -5.51 -0.16
C PHE A 40 8.65 -6.37 0.88
N ILE A 41 8.24 -7.63 1.03
CA ILE A 41 8.85 -8.59 1.96
C ILE A 41 10.32 -8.84 1.59
N ALA A 42 10.62 -9.13 0.32
CA ALA A 42 11.96 -9.44 -0.16
C ALA A 42 12.93 -8.28 0.04
N LEU A 43 12.56 -7.06 -0.36
CA LEU A 43 13.42 -5.89 -0.22
C LEU A 43 13.63 -5.51 1.25
N THR A 44 12.59 -5.64 2.07
CA THR A 44 12.70 -5.41 3.53
C THR A 44 13.65 -6.41 4.16
N TYR A 45 13.51 -7.70 3.83
CA TYR A 45 14.40 -8.75 4.30
C TYR A 45 15.84 -8.53 3.88
N LEU A 46 16.09 -8.28 2.59
CA LEU A 46 17.45 -8.04 2.06
C LEU A 46 18.08 -6.79 2.69
N SER A 47 17.29 -5.75 2.90
CA SER A 47 17.75 -4.53 3.57
C SER A 47 18.10 -4.78 5.04
N LEU A 48 17.23 -5.47 5.78
CA LEU A 48 17.43 -5.80 7.19
C LEU A 48 18.60 -6.78 7.38
N ASN A 49 18.80 -7.75 6.49
CA ASN A 49 19.90 -8.71 6.60
C ASN A 49 21.28 -8.03 6.46
N ASN A 50 21.34 -6.93 5.73
CA ASN A 50 22.55 -6.10 5.61
C ASN A 50 22.71 -5.06 6.74
N SER A 51 21.75 -4.98 7.67
CA SER A 51 21.72 -4.00 8.76
C SER A 51 22.47 -4.48 10.02
N ARG A 52 22.51 -3.65 11.07
CA ARG A 52 23.03 -4.02 12.39
C ARG A 52 21.95 -4.63 13.31
N ARG A 53 20.69 -4.67 12.85
CA ARG A 53 19.50 -5.15 13.56
C ARG A 53 19.25 -4.45 14.90
N TYR A 54 19.48 -3.14 14.96
CA TYR A 54 19.07 -2.32 16.10
C TYR A 54 17.55 -2.33 16.27
N LEU A 55 17.06 -2.02 17.48
CA LEU A 55 15.63 -2.07 17.81
C LEU A 55 14.76 -1.35 16.78
N ARG A 56 15.16 -0.15 16.35
CA ARG A 56 14.45 0.64 15.34
C ARG A 56 14.35 -0.06 13.97
N GLN A 57 15.41 -0.77 13.56
CA GLN A 57 15.46 -1.52 12.30
C GLN A 57 14.50 -2.71 12.35
N ASN A 58 14.49 -3.42 13.48
CA ASN A 58 13.59 -4.55 13.70
C ASN A 58 12.13 -4.09 13.74
N VAL A 59 11.82 -3.01 14.47
CA VAL A 59 10.45 -2.47 14.55
C VAL A 59 9.96 -2.03 13.17
N GLN A 60 10.69 -1.16 12.46
CA GLN A 60 10.24 -0.70 11.14
C GLN A 60 10.11 -1.84 10.13
N SER A 61 11.05 -2.78 10.10
CA SER A 61 10.97 -3.91 9.19
C SER A 61 9.78 -4.83 9.54
N THR A 62 9.50 -5.02 10.83
CA THR A 62 8.33 -5.79 11.29
C THR A 62 7.03 -5.12 10.89
N CYS A 63 6.91 -3.80 11.04
CA CYS A 63 5.76 -3.03 10.56
C CYS A 63 5.51 -3.29 9.07
N VAL A 64 6.54 -3.22 8.24
CA VAL A 64 6.42 -3.50 6.80
C VAL A 64 6.04 -4.95 6.53
N PHE A 65 6.67 -5.93 7.19
CA PHE A 65 6.32 -7.34 7.03
C PHE A 65 4.86 -7.61 7.38
N VAL A 66 4.41 -7.12 8.52
CA VAL A 66 3.03 -7.29 9.01
C VAL A 66 2.03 -6.66 8.03
N TRP A 67 2.33 -5.45 7.54
CA TRP A 67 1.49 -4.77 6.55
C TRP A 67 1.44 -5.56 5.22
N ALA A 68 2.60 -5.94 4.68
CA ALA A 68 2.70 -6.61 3.38
C ALA A 68 2.07 -8.01 3.41
N LEU A 69 2.25 -8.76 4.50
CA LEU A 69 1.60 -10.05 4.69
C LEU A 69 0.08 -9.92 4.76
N ARG A 70 -0.43 -8.94 5.52
CA ARG A 70 -1.88 -8.73 5.66
C ARG A 70 -2.50 -8.31 4.33
N LEU A 71 -1.93 -7.29 3.68
CA LEU A 71 -2.47 -6.77 2.43
C LEU A 71 -2.37 -7.82 1.32
N GLY A 72 -1.21 -8.47 1.18
CA GLY A 72 -0.99 -9.51 0.18
C GLY A 72 -1.93 -10.70 0.36
N ALA A 73 -2.11 -11.20 1.58
CA ALA A 73 -3.03 -12.29 1.86
C ALA A 73 -4.48 -11.89 1.53
N TYR A 74 -4.92 -10.70 1.93
CA TYR A 74 -6.26 -10.21 1.67
C TYR A 74 -6.55 -10.05 0.17
N LEU A 75 -5.65 -9.40 -0.57
CA LEU A 75 -5.81 -9.19 -2.01
C LEU A 75 -5.75 -10.50 -2.79
N PHE A 76 -4.82 -11.39 -2.44
CA PHE A 76 -4.70 -12.69 -3.09
C PHE A 76 -5.94 -13.56 -2.84
N TYR A 77 -6.41 -13.64 -1.60
CA TYR A 77 -7.65 -14.33 -1.26
C TYR A 77 -8.85 -13.79 -2.07
N ARG A 78 -8.97 -12.47 -2.19
CA ARG A 78 -10.03 -11.82 -3.00
C ARG A 78 -9.96 -12.22 -4.47
N ILE A 79 -8.76 -12.23 -5.06
CA ILE A 79 -8.55 -12.63 -6.46
C ILE A 79 -8.92 -14.10 -6.66
N LEU A 80 -8.59 -14.99 -5.73
CA LEU A 80 -8.99 -16.39 -5.80
C LEU A 80 -10.52 -16.57 -5.77
N GLN A 81 -11.23 -15.76 -4.99
CA GLN A 81 -12.69 -15.79 -4.90
C GLN A 81 -13.40 -15.18 -6.13
N THR A 82 -12.90 -14.05 -6.63
CA THR A 82 -13.54 -13.33 -7.75
C THR A 82 -13.08 -13.86 -9.12
N GLY A 83 -11.93 -14.53 -9.17
CA GLY A 83 -11.34 -15.14 -10.37
C GLY A 83 -10.68 -14.16 -11.33
N LYS A 84 -11.05 -12.87 -11.29
CA LYS A 84 -10.56 -11.81 -12.17
C LYS A 84 -10.46 -10.48 -11.42
N ASP A 85 -9.50 -9.64 -11.82
CA ASP A 85 -9.45 -8.24 -11.39
C ASP A 85 -9.87 -7.30 -12.52
N ALA A 86 -11.00 -6.62 -12.32
CA ALA A 86 -11.59 -5.70 -13.29
C ALA A 86 -10.67 -4.53 -13.67
N ARG A 87 -9.67 -4.19 -12.83
CA ARG A 87 -8.66 -3.16 -13.14
C ARG A 87 -7.83 -3.53 -14.36
N PHE A 88 -7.70 -4.83 -14.66
CA PHE A 88 -6.84 -5.33 -15.72
C PHE A 88 -7.59 -5.63 -17.02
N ASP A 89 -8.91 -5.46 -17.06
CA ASP A 89 -9.73 -5.91 -18.18
C ASP A 89 -9.36 -5.26 -19.52
N GLU A 90 -8.96 -3.98 -19.51
CA GLU A 90 -8.60 -3.22 -20.72
C GLU A 90 -7.09 -3.22 -21.03
N ILE A 91 -6.28 -3.77 -20.12
CA ILE A 91 -4.80 -3.73 -20.20
C ILE A 91 -4.15 -5.09 -20.37
N ARG A 92 -4.82 -6.18 -19.95
CA ARG A 92 -4.30 -7.55 -19.93
C ARG A 92 -3.78 -8.04 -21.29
N ASP A 93 -4.46 -7.66 -22.36
CA ASP A 93 -4.12 -8.15 -23.71
C ASP A 93 -3.05 -7.29 -24.39
N SER A 94 -2.59 -6.22 -23.74
CA SER A 94 -1.56 -5.34 -24.27
C SER A 94 -0.25 -5.48 -23.47
N PRO A 95 0.78 -6.14 -24.03
CA PRO A 95 2.07 -6.32 -23.36
C PRO A 95 2.69 -5.01 -22.91
N VAL A 96 2.55 -3.94 -23.70
CA VAL A 96 3.11 -2.61 -23.40
C VAL A 96 2.39 -1.95 -22.23
N LYS A 97 1.05 -2.04 -22.18
CA LYS A 97 0.28 -1.48 -21.04
C LYS A 97 0.55 -2.27 -19.76
N LEU A 98 0.63 -3.60 -19.85
CA LEU A 98 1.03 -4.43 -18.71
C LEU A 98 2.43 -4.05 -18.23
N PHE A 99 3.39 -3.90 -19.14
CA PHE A 99 4.75 -3.50 -18.78
C PHE A 99 4.76 -2.21 -17.95
N GLY A 100 4.03 -1.18 -18.38
CA GLY A 100 3.92 0.08 -17.65
C GLY A 100 3.37 -0.10 -16.23
N VAL A 101 2.36 -0.95 -16.05
CA VAL A 101 1.74 -1.22 -14.74
C VAL A 101 2.71 -1.98 -13.82
N TRP A 102 3.42 -2.99 -14.33
CA TRP A 102 4.46 -3.71 -13.59
C TRP A 102 5.64 -2.82 -13.19
N MET A 103 6.10 -1.94 -14.08
CA MET A 103 7.17 -0.98 -13.75
C MET A 103 6.70 0.06 -12.72
N MET A 104 5.45 0.52 -12.82
CA MET A 104 4.86 1.43 -11.82
C MET A 104 4.76 0.76 -10.45
N GLN A 105 4.49 -0.55 -10.40
CA GLN A 105 4.53 -1.31 -9.15
C GLN A 105 5.92 -1.25 -8.50
N GLY A 106 6.99 -1.45 -9.27
CA GLY A 106 8.35 -1.34 -8.75
C GLY A 106 8.69 0.06 -8.24
N VAL A 107 8.31 1.10 -8.99
CA VAL A 107 8.47 2.48 -8.53
C VAL A 107 7.74 2.72 -7.20
N TRP A 108 6.50 2.20 -7.09
CA TRP A 108 5.73 2.30 -5.85
C TRP A 108 6.41 1.58 -4.69
N VAL A 109 6.80 0.31 -4.85
CA VAL A 109 7.47 -0.46 -3.80
C VAL A 109 8.74 0.24 -3.33
N LEU A 110 9.59 0.66 -4.26
CA LEU A 110 10.87 1.30 -3.94
C LEU A 110 10.70 2.63 -3.20
N ILE A 111 9.82 3.52 -3.68
CA ILE A 111 9.60 4.84 -3.07
C ILE A 111 8.97 4.68 -1.69
N THR A 112 7.95 3.83 -1.57
CA THR A 112 7.25 3.61 -0.31
C THR A 112 8.18 3.05 0.77
N LEU A 113 9.12 2.15 0.40
CA LEU A 113 10.09 1.55 1.31
C LEU A 113 11.27 2.44 1.72
N LEU A 114 11.44 3.63 1.12
CA LEU A 114 12.61 4.49 1.39
C LEU A 114 12.90 4.70 2.88
N PRO A 115 11.93 5.04 3.75
CA PRO A 115 12.18 5.21 5.19
C PRO A 115 12.79 3.97 5.84
N THR A 116 12.26 2.78 5.53
CA THR A 116 12.72 1.50 6.11
C THR A 116 14.07 1.09 5.56
N ILE A 117 14.32 1.24 4.26
CA ILE A 117 15.63 0.98 3.66
C ILE A 117 16.68 1.89 4.29
N TYR A 118 16.33 3.15 4.52
CA TYR A 118 17.21 4.13 5.11
C TYR A 118 17.56 3.80 6.57
N VAL A 119 16.55 3.48 7.38
CA VAL A 119 16.74 3.04 8.76
C VAL A 119 17.63 1.81 8.85
N ASN A 120 17.42 0.82 7.98
CA ASN A 120 18.22 -0.40 7.92
C ASN A 120 19.68 -0.16 7.50
N ARG A 121 19.99 0.97 6.86
CA ARG A 121 21.37 1.34 6.52
C ARG A 121 22.14 1.93 7.71
N GLN A 122 21.44 2.47 8.70
CA GLN A 122 22.09 3.13 9.84
C GLN A 122 23.07 2.17 10.54
N ARG A 123 24.30 2.65 10.75
CA ARG A 123 25.36 1.88 11.42
C ARG A 123 25.58 2.30 12.87
N ILE A 124 25.09 3.47 13.26
CA ILE A 124 25.19 4.00 14.61
C ILE A 124 23.85 3.78 15.31
N ASP A 125 23.90 3.18 16.50
CA ASP A 125 22.72 3.02 17.35
C ASP A 125 22.42 4.34 18.07
N ARG A 126 21.59 5.18 17.46
CA ARG A 126 21.09 6.40 18.08
C ARG A 126 19.94 6.04 19.02
N LYS A 127 19.97 6.60 20.23
CA LYS A 127 18.89 6.45 21.23
C LYS A 127 17.52 6.68 20.59
N ILE A 128 16.55 5.89 21.04
CA ILE A 128 15.15 6.06 20.65
C ILE A 128 14.63 7.36 21.25
N THR A 129 13.89 8.11 20.44
CA THR A 129 13.36 9.43 20.76
C THR A 129 11.83 9.41 20.77
N THR A 130 11.21 10.47 21.27
CA THR A 130 9.75 10.64 21.22
C THR A 130 9.21 10.56 19.79
N THR A 131 9.99 11.02 18.81
CA THR A 131 9.62 10.98 17.38
C THR A 131 9.47 9.55 16.87
N ASP A 132 10.27 8.61 17.37
CA ASP A 132 10.14 7.18 17.05
C ASP A 132 8.79 6.63 17.52
N TYR A 133 8.49 6.84 18.81
CA TYR A 133 7.23 6.39 19.41
C TYR A 133 6.03 7.02 18.74
N LEU A 134 6.08 8.32 18.42
CA LEU A 134 5.02 9.01 17.69
C LEU A 134 4.79 8.35 16.32
N GLY A 135 5.85 8.14 15.54
CA GLY A 135 5.74 7.51 14.22
C GLY A 135 5.21 6.08 14.28
N TRP A 136 5.68 5.26 15.22
CA TRP A 136 5.17 3.90 15.40
C TRP A 136 3.73 3.87 15.92
N SER A 137 3.33 4.82 16.77
CA SER A 137 1.95 4.94 17.23
C SER A 137 1.01 5.33 16.08
N ILE A 138 1.43 6.27 15.23
CA ILE A 138 0.69 6.64 14.01
C ILE A 138 0.61 5.44 13.06
N TRP A 139 1.69 4.67 12.92
CA TRP A 139 1.68 3.45 12.10
C TRP A 139 0.68 2.43 12.63
N LEU A 140 0.72 2.15 13.94
CA LEU A 140 -0.18 1.20 14.57
C LEU A 140 -1.64 1.64 14.44
N PHE A 141 -1.91 2.92 14.69
CA PHE A 141 -3.23 3.51 14.49
C PHE A 141 -3.71 3.35 13.05
N GLY A 142 -2.90 3.73 12.07
CA GLY A 142 -3.23 3.61 10.64
C GLY A 142 -3.49 2.16 10.24
N PHE A 143 -2.63 1.24 10.67
CA PHE A 143 -2.76 -0.18 10.40
C PHE A 143 -4.04 -0.79 10.98
N LEU A 144 -4.38 -0.45 12.23
CA LEU A 144 -5.63 -0.91 12.87
C LEU A 144 -6.86 -0.30 12.19
N PHE A 145 -6.81 0.99 11.86
CA PHE A 145 -7.89 1.69 11.16
C PHE A 145 -8.18 1.04 9.81
N GLU A 146 -7.13 0.69 9.06
CA GLU A 146 -7.23 -0.02 7.80
C GLU A 146 -7.83 -1.43 7.96
N ILE A 147 -7.35 -2.21 8.94
CA ILE A 147 -7.90 -3.55 9.22
C ILE A 147 -9.41 -3.48 9.54
N ILE A 148 -9.80 -2.54 10.39
CA ILE A 148 -11.21 -2.40 10.81
C ILE A 148 -12.07 -1.99 9.61
N ALA A 149 -11.59 -1.03 8.80
CA ALA A 149 -12.29 -0.58 7.61
C ALA A 149 -12.51 -1.71 6.59
N ASP A 150 -11.46 -2.49 6.30
CA ASP A 150 -11.54 -3.63 5.40
C ASP A 150 -12.44 -4.74 5.95
N GLY A 151 -12.34 -5.03 7.26
CA GLY A 151 -13.21 -5.99 7.93
C GLY A 151 -14.69 -5.61 7.86
N GLN A 152 -15.01 -4.34 8.10
CA GLN A 152 -16.38 -3.81 7.94
C GLN A 152 -16.87 -3.96 6.49
N LYS A 153 -16.05 -3.60 5.51
CA LYS A 153 -16.40 -3.73 4.08
C LYS A 153 -16.61 -5.18 3.66
N TYR A 154 -15.76 -6.08 4.15
CA TYR A 154 -15.84 -7.51 3.87
C TYR A 154 -17.12 -8.12 4.46
N ALA A 155 -17.39 -7.86 5.75
CA ALA A 155 -18.62 -8.33 6.41
C ALA A 155 -19.88 -7.78 5.74
N PHE A 156 -19.87 -6.50 5.36
CA PHE A 156 -20.99 -5.88 4.65
C PHE A 156 -21.28 -6.56 3.31
N LYS A 157 -20.24 -6.81 2.50
CA LYS A 157 -20.37 -7.43 1.18
C LYS A 157 -20.84 -8.89 1.23
N ASN A 158 -20.45 -9.62 2.28
CA ASN A 158 -20.80 -11.03 2.43
C ASN A 158 -22.22 -11.26 2.98
N ASN A 159 -22.90 -10.22 3.45
CA ASN A 159 -24.30 -10.32 3.85
C ASN A 159 -25.22 -10.25 2.62
N PRO A 160 -26.00 -11.30 2.30
CA PRO A 160 -26.91 -11.29 1.16
C PRO A 160 -27.95 -10.16 1.19
N ALA A 161 -28.33 -9.67 2.38
CA ALA A 161 -29.27 -8.56 2.54
C ALA A 161 -28.70 -7.20 2.08
N ASN A 162 -27.39 -7.13 1.84
CA ASN A 162 -26.68 -5.95 1.37
C ASN A 162 -26.38 -5.98 -0.14
N ARG A 163 -26.93 -6.95 -0.88
CA ARG A 163 -26.88 -6.93 -2.34
C ARG A 163 -27.40 -5.58 -2.84
N ASP A 164 -26.62 -4.97 -3.73
CA ASP A 164 -26.90 -3.66 -4.34
C ASP A 164 -27.06 -2.48 -3.37
N LYS A 165 -26.54 -2.61 -2.15
CA LYS A 165 -26.37 -1.50 -1.21
C LYS A 165 -24.91 -1.04 -1.15
N PHE A 166 -24.71 0.17 -0.63
CA PHE A 166 -23.39 0.71 -0.29
C PHE A 166 -23.24 0.74 1.23
N ILE A 167 -22.00 0.66 1.70
CA ILE A 167 -21.69 0.73 3.13
C ILE A 167 -21.60 2.21 3.52
N ASP A 168 -22.31 2.58 4.58
CA ASP A 168 -22.39 3.93 5.14
C ASP A 168 -22.34 3.94 6.68
N SER A 169 -21.87 2.85 7.28
CA SER A 169 -21.79 2.64 8.73
C SER A 169 -20.38 2.32 9.20
N GLY A 170 -20.13 2.48 10.50
CA GLY A 170 -18.80 2.28 11.08
C GLY A 170 -17.81 3.35 10.62
N LEU A 171 -16.60 2.94 10.23
CA LEU A 171 -15.61 3.90 9.72
C LEU A 171 -16.03 4.50 8.38
N TRP A 172 -16.86 3.79 7.62
CA TRP A 172 -17.37 4.24 6.33
C TRP A 172 -18.40 5.37 6.46
N SER A 173 -18.96 5.63 7.66
CA SER A 173 -19.81 6.81 7.88
C SER A 173 -18.98 8.09 8.11
N ILE A 174 -17.73 7.94 8.54
CA ILE A 174 -16.81 9.03 8.87
C ILE A 174 -16.02 9.45 7.64
N SER A 175 -15.59 8.48 6.84
CA SER A 175 -14.77 8.68 5.64
C SER A 175 -15.26 7.74 4.54
N ARG A 176 -15.25 8.17 3.29
CA ARG A 176 -15.62 7.31 2.15
C ARG A 176 -14.54 6.29 1.81
N HIS A 177 -13.30 6.52 2.22
CA HIS A 177 -12.17 5.61 1.99
C HIS A 177 -11.30 5.45 3.24
N PRO A 178 -11.87 4.95 4.36
CA PRO A 178 -11.17 4.88 5.64
C PRO A 178 -9.96 3.94 5.60
N ASN A 179 -10.01 2.87 4.79
CA ASN A 179 -8.88 1.97 4.60
C ASN A 179 -7.66 2.68 3.99
N TYR A 180 -7.88 3.56 3.01
CA TYR A 180 -6.82 4.35 2.40
C TYR A 180 -6.25 5.42 3.31
N PHE A 181 -7.08 6.02 4.17
CA PHE A 181 -6.59 6.89 5.24
C PHE A 181 -5.63 6.13 6.16
N GLY A 182 -6.01 4.91 6.59
CA GLY A 182 -5.16 4.06 7.40
C GLY A 182 -3.81 3.74 6.76
N GLU A 183 -3.81 3.42 5.46
CA GLU A 183 -2.58 3.19 4.68
C GLU A 183 -1.69 4.43 4.63
N ILE A 184 -2.24 5.62 4.36
CA ILE A 184 -1.50 6.89 4.35
C ILE A 184 -0.89 7.16 5.74
N CYS A 185 -1.64 6.94 6.82
CA CYS A 185 -1.13 7.04 8.18
C CYS A 185 0.02 6.07 8.44
N ALA A 186 -0.09 4.82 7.99
CA ALA A 186 0.96 3.82 8.16
C ALA A 186 2.29 4.31 7.59
N TRP A 187 2.31 4.67 6.31
CA TRP A 187 3.54 5.11 5.65
C TRP A 187 4.08 6.44 6.17
N SER A 188 3.17 7.36 6.56
CA SER A 188 3.55 8.60 7.25
C SER A 188 4.20 8.33 8.60
N GLY A 189 3.69 7.36 9.37
CA GLY A 189 4.26 6.95 10.66
C GLY A 189 5.68 6.38 10.54
N LEU A 190 5.93 5.56 9.52
CA LEU A 190 7.30 5.05 9.26
C LEU A 190 8.26 6.17 8.85
N TYR A 191 7.81 7.13 8.03
CA TYR A 191 8.61 8.31 7.75
C TYR A 191 8.88 9.14 9.01
N ILE A 192 7.85 9.48 9.78
CA ILE A 192 7.96 10.28 11.02
C ILE A 192 8.96 9.63 11.98
N SER A 193 8.83 8.33 12.26
CA SER A 193 9.76 7.64 13.17
C SER A 193 11.23 7.73 12.72
N SER A 194 11.47 7.71 11.41
CA SER A 194 12.82 7.88 10.84
C SER A 194 13.28 9.33 10.66
N SER A 195 12.39 10.32 10.76
CA SER A 195 12.68 11.70 10.31
C SER A 195 13.85 12.37 11.05
N HIS A 196 13.96 12.16 12.37
CA HIS A 196 14.98 12.77 13.22
C HIS A 196 16.41 12.29 12.93
N MET A 197 16.57 11.18 12.21
CA MET A 197 17.88 10.63 11.86
C MET A 197 18.34 10.98 10.45
N LEU A 198 17.44 11.50 9.61
CA LEU A 198 17.76 11.86 8.23
C LEU A 198 18.75 13.03 8.18
N GLN A 199 19.72 12.97 7.29
CA GLN A 199 20.68 14.05 7.02
C GLN A 199 20.83 14.28 5.50
N GLY A 200 20.94 15.54 5.08
CA GLY A 200 21.19 15.89 3.68
C GLY A 200 20.16 15.30 2.71
N PHE A 201 20.61 14.52 1.72
CA PHE A 201 19.73 13.89 0.72
C PHE A 201 18.78 12.83 1.29
N GLU A 202 18.94 12.43 2.54
CA GLU A 202 18.13 11.37 3.15
C GLU A 202 16.71 11.87 3.49
N HIS A 203 16.51 13.20 3.53
CA HIS A 203 15.18 13.82 3.59
C HIS A 203 14.29 13.48 2.38
N LEU A 204 14.86 12.95 1.30
CA LEU A 204 14.08 12.37 0.18
C LEU A 204 13.19 11.19 0.63
N CYS A 205 13.40 10.62 1.82
CA CYS A 205 12.45 9.64 2.38
C CYS A 205 11.03 10.21 2.58
N ALA A 206 10.88 11.54 2.65
CA ALA A 206 9.57 12.21 2.67
C ALA A 206 8.74 11.94 1.40
N LEU A 207 9.41 11.53 0.30
CA LEU A 207 8.72 11.09 -0.91
C LEU A 207 7.84 9.87 -0.68
N SER A 208 8.12 9.01 0.31
CA SER A 208 7.29 7.84 0.62
C SER A 208 5.83 8.23 0.94
N PRO A 209 5.53 8.96 2.02
CA PRO A 209 4.14 9.33 2.33
C PRO A 209 3.51 10.26 1.30
N ILE A 210 4.28 11.16 0.67
CA ILE A 210 3.77 12.04 -0.39
C ILE A 210 3.33 11.21 -1.59
N PHE A 211 4.19 10.29 -2.06
CA PHE A 211 3.91 9.44 -3.20
C PHE A 211 2.71 8.54 -2.95
N VAL A 212 2.65 7.87 -1.79
CA VAL A 212 1.48 7.04 -1.42
C VAL A 212 0.20 7.87 -1.42
N THR A 213 0.22 9.06 -0.80
CA THR A 213 -0.95 9.95 -0.73
C THR A 213 -1.40 10.37 -2.12
N LEU A 214 -0.49 10.83 -2.97
CA LEU A 214 -0.81 11.27 -4.33
C LEU A 214 -1.31 10.10 -5.19
N MET A 215 -0.65 8.95 -5.09
CA MET A 215 -1.01 7.75 -5.84
C MET A 215 -2.41 7.27 -5.46
N ILE A 216 -2.77 7.26 -4.19
CA ILE A 216 -4.09 6.84 -3.69
C ILE A 216 -5.17 7.90 -3.96
N SER A 217 -4.82 9.18 -3.92
CA SER A 217 -5.81 10.27 -4.06
C SER A 217 -6.13 10.58 -5.52
N PHE A 218 -5.16 10.42 -6.43
CA PHE A 218 -5.29 10.95 -7.80
C PHE A 218 -5.13 9.93 -8.91
N LEU A 219 -4.31 8.89 -8.74
CA LEU A 219 -4.00 7.95 -9.82
C LEU A 219 -4.75 6.62 -9.67
N SER A 220 -4.64 6.03 -8.49
CA SER A 220 -5.12 4.71 -8.11
C SER A 220 -6.00 4.82 -6.87
N GLY A 221 -6.60 3.71 -6.42
CA GLY A 221 -7.34 3.69 -5.17
C GLY A 221 -8.67 4.44 -5.24
N ILE A 222 -8.68 5.71 -4.82
CA ILE A 222 -9.91 6.51 -4.62
C ILE A 222 -10.62 6.81 -5.96
N PRO A 223 -9.99 7.38 -7.00
CA PRO A 223 -10.72 7.81 -8.19
C PRO A 223 -11.41 6.66 -8.95
N PRO A 224 -10.77 5.49 -9.18
CA PRO A 224 -11.45 4.36 -9.82
C PRO A 224 -12.64 3.85 -8.99
N GLN A 225 -12.51 3.80 -7.66
CA GLN A 225 -13.59 3.34 -6.78
C GLN A 225 -14.76 4.32 -6.76
N GLU A 226 -14.50 5.62 -6.69
CA GLU A 226 -15.53 6.67 -6.77
C GLU A 226 -16.28 6.62 -8.10
N ARG A 227 -15.56 6.45 -9.23
CA ARG A 227 -16.20 6.29 -10.55
C ARG A 227 -17.07 5.03 -10.60
N SER A 228 -16.57 3.90 -10.10
CA SER A 228 -17.33 2.65 -10.07
C SER A 228 -18.57 2.76 -9.18
N ALA A 229 -18.45 3.39 -8.01
CA ALA A 229 -19.56 3.56 -7.09
C ALA A 229 -20.61 4.54 -7.64
N MET A 230 -20.17 5.62 -8.32
CA MET A 230 -21.09 6.52 -9.02
C MET A 230 -21.83 5.84 -10.17
N LYS A 231 -21.18 4.97 -10.95
CA LYS A 231 -21.85 4.19 -11.99
C LYS A 231 -22.93 3.28 -11.43
N ARG A 232 -22.68 2.67 -10.26
CA ARG A 232 -23.61 1.71 -9.64
C ARG A 232 -24.72 2.36 -8.82
N PHE A 233 -24.40 3.41 -8.07
CA PHE A 233 -25.29 4.00 -7.05
C PHE A 233 -25.64 5.47 -7.31
N GLY A 234 -25.12 6.10 -8.37
CA GLY A 234 -25.34 7.53 -8.64
C GLY A 234 -26.81 7.93 -8.80
N GLY A 235 -27.66 7.01 -9.25
CA GLY A 235 -29.11 7.19 -9.31
C GLY A 235 -29.80 7.20 -7.95
N ASN A 236 -29.21 6.60 -6.92
CA ASN A 236 -29.79 6.47 -5.58
C ASN A 236 -29.64 7.79 -4.78
N PRO A 237 -30.74 8.44 -4.37
CA PRO A 237 -30.69 9.66 -3.57
C PRO A 237 -29.93 9.51 -2.25
N ALA A 238 -30.04 8.36 -1.58
CA ALA A 238 -29.33 8.10 -0.32
C ALA A 238 -27.81 8.06 -0.53
N TYR A 239 -27.34 7.50 -1.64
CA TYR A 239 -25.91 7.49 -1.97
C TYR A 239 -25.39 8.90 -2.28
N ARG A 240 -26.18 9.73 -2.97
CA ARG A 240 -25.81 11.13 -3.22
C ARG A 240 -25.74 11.93 -1.92
N PHE A 241 -26.68 11.71 -0.99
CA PHE A 241 -26.65 12.31 0.33
C PHE A 241 -25.39 11.91 1.09
N TYR A 242 -25.12 10.61 1.21
CA TYR A 242 -23.89 10.07 1.81
C TYR A 242 -22.63 10.69 1.21
N ARG A 243 -22.53 10.78 -0.12
CA ARG A 243 -21.38 11.39 -0.79
C ARG A 243 -21.21 12.88 -0.49
N SER A 244 -22.31 13.59 -0.22
CA SER A 244 -22.30 15.03 0.09
C SER A 244 -21.96 15.34 1.55
N THR A 245 -22.25 14.41 2.46
CA THR A 245 -22.06 14.60 3.91
C THR A 245 -20.83 13.88 4.45
N THR A 246 -20.31 12.87 3.74
CA THR A 246 -19.13 12.11 4.15
C THR A 246 -17.89 12.52 3.33
N PRO A 247 -16.80 12.97 3.98
CA PRO A 247 -15.56 13.34 3.30
C PRO A 247 -14.88 12.14 2.62
N ILE A 248 -13.91 12.43 1.74
CA ILE A 248 -13.18 11.39 1.00
C ILE A 248 -12.23 10.61 1.91
N LEU A 249 -11.39 11.34 2.66
CA LEU A 249 -10.44 10.83 3.65
C LEU A 249 -10.79 11.41 5.01
#